data_AF-A0A2R4M4Y6-F1
#
_entry.id   AF-A0A2R4M4Y6-F1
#
_cell.length_a   1.000
_cell.length_b   1.000
_cell.length_c   1.000
_cell.angle_alpha   90.00
_cell.angle_beta   90.00
_cell.angle_gamma   90.00
#
_symmetry.space_group_name_H-M   'P 1'
#
loop_
_entity.id
_entity.type
_entity.pdbx_description
1 polymer ?
#
loop_
_entity_poly.entity_id
_entity_poly.type
_entity_poly.pdbx_seq_one_letter_code
_entity_poly.pdbx_strand_id
1 'polypeptide(L)'
;MRPFLLFTLCMPALTPLPFWADGPGQTQFVDHCAACHGLHALGGNGPDIQGSTLRDVTVATRGMDQMPEIDLSEAERRAIAVYLMSLSPEIAAQKLRFESQIAR
;
A
#
# COMPACT_ATOMS: atom_id res chain seq x y z
N MET A 1 59.85 -7.67 -9.75
CA MET A 1 59.39 -6.89 -8.58
C MET A 1 58.70 -5.63 -9.08
N ARG A 2 57.38 -5.67 -9.28
CA ARG A 2 56.54 -4.48 -9.53
C ARG A 2 55.20 -4.72 -8.84
N PRO A 3 54.67 -3.71 -8.12
CA PRO A 3 53.93 -3.94 -6.90
C PRO A 3 52.43 -4.16 -7.11
N PHE A 4 51.89 -4.85 -6.12
CA PHE A 4 50.51 -5.20 -5.85
C PHE A 4 49.45 -4.22 -6.37
N LEU A 5 48.49 -4.81 -7.07
CA LEU A 5 47.15 -4.31 -7.37
C LEU A 5 46.45 -3.82 -6.10
N LEU A 6 46.04 -2.55 -6.08
CA LEU A 6 45.07 -2.02 -5.12
C LEU A 6 43.74 -1.84 -5.87
N PHE A 7 43.01 -2.93 -5.98
CA PHE A 7 41.61 -2.93 -6.39
C PHE A 7 40.77 -2.64 -5.13
N THR A 8 40.67 -1.37 -4.76
CA THR A 8 39.78 -0.93 -3.67
C THR A 8 38.34 -1.10 -4.12
N LEU A 9 37.74 -2.26 -3.84
CA LEU A 9 36.29 -2.43 -3.81
C LEU A 9 35.73 -1.50 -2.73
N CYS A 10 35.14 -0.39 -3.16
CA CYS A 10 34.17 0.32 -2.36
C CYS A 10 32.89 -0.54 -2.38
N MET A 11 32.75 -1.47 -1.42
CA MET A 11 31.44 -2.09 -1.16
C MET A 11 30.50 -0.96 -0.73
N PRO A 12 29.43 -0.65 -1.49
CA PRO A 12 28.43 0.27 -0.97
C PRO A 12 27.83 -0.41 0.27
N ALA A 13 27.83 0.31 1.38
CA ALA A 13 27.15 -0.12 2.58
C ALA A 13 25.65 -0.25 2.24
N LEU A 14 25.21 -1.49 1.97
CA LEU A 14 23.79 -1.83 2.04
C LEU A 14 23.42 -1.74 3.52
N THR A 15 22.98 -0.55 3.95
CA THR A 15 22.26 -0.43 5.21
C THR A 15 21.00 -1.27 5.08
N PRO A 16 20.83 -2.37 5.85
CA PRO A 16 19.58 -3.10 5.82
C PRO A 16 18.50 -2.14 6.35
N LEU A 17 17.56 -1.77 5.48
CA LEU A 17 16.35 -1.10 5.95
C LEU A 17 15.69 -2.02 6.99
N PRO A 18 15.20 -1.47 8.11
CA PRO A 18 14.63 -2.27 9.19
C PRO A 18 13.49 -3.12 8.62
N PHE A 19 13.60 -4.44 8.72
CA PHE A 19 12.65 -5.45 8.23
C PHE A 19 11.27 -5.40 8.93
N TRP A 20 11.08 -4.44 9.85
CA TRP A 20 9.89 -4.25 10.68
C TRP A 20 9.35 -2.82 10.62
N ALA A 21 9.81 -1.99 9.68
CA ALA A 21 8.99 -0.84 9.32
C ALA A 21 7.78 -1.41 8.57
N ASP A 22 6.61 -1.37 9.21
CA ASP A 22 5.34 -1.42 8.49
C ASP A 22 5.53 -0.57 7.22
N GLY A 23 5.31 -1.19 6.05
CA GLY A 23 5.49 -0.47 4.80
C GLY A 23 4.66 0.81 4.83
N PRO A 24 5.07 1.91 4.16
CA PRO A 24 4.39 3.19 4.27
C PRO A 24 2.86 3.09 4.07
N GLY A 25 2.37 2.10 3.30
CA GLY A 25 0.94 1.84 3.16
C GLY A 25 0.22 1.31 4.40
N GLN A 26 0.86 0.44 5.20
CA GLN A 26 0.27 -0.11 6.41
C GLN A 26 0.15 0.96 7.51
N THR A 27 1.18 1.79 7.70
CA THR A 27 1.11 2.93 8.64
C THR A 27 -0.04 3.86 8.28
N GLN A 28 -0.12 4.26 7.00
CA GLN A 28 -1.19 5.12 6.51
C GLN A 28 -2.58 4.48 6.66
N PHE A 29 -2.70 3.18 6.43
CA PHE A 29 -3.94 2.45 6.67
C PHE A 29 -4.35 2.46 8.15
N VAL A 30 -3.40 2.21 9.06
CA VAL A 30 -3.68 2.20 10.51
C VAL A 30 -4.14 3.59 10.98
N ASP A 31 -3.45 4.64 10.52
CA ASP A 31 -3.72 6.02 10.93
C ASP A 31 -5.07 6.55 10.40
N HIS A 32 -5.49 6.13 9.20
CA HIS A 32 -6.64 6.74 8.51
C HIS A 32 -7.86 5.82 8.35
N CYS A 33 -7.69 4.50 8.31
CA CYS A 33 -8.75 3.58 7.88
C CYS A 33 -9.17 2.58 8.96
N ALA A 34 -8.22 2.12 9.79
CA ALA A 34 -8.43 1.01 10.71
C ALA A 34 -9.49 1.27 11.79
N ALA A 35 -9.73 2.53 12.16
CA ALA A 35 -10.77 2.89 13.14
C ALA A 35 -12.18 2.44 12.72
N CYS A 36 -12.46 2.37 11.42
CA CYS A 36 -13.75 1.93 10.89
C CYS A 36 -13.69 0.52 10.30
N HIS A 37 -12.59 0.19 9.59
CA HIS A 37 -12.44 -1.05 8.84
C HIS A 37 -11.66 -2.15 9.60
N GLY A 38 -11.28 -1.89 10.85
CA GLY A 38 -10.51 -2.81 11.69
C GLY A 38 -9.03 -2.86 11.34
N LEU A 39 -8.19 -3.31 12.29
CA LEU A 39 -6.73 -3.38 12.12
C LEU A 39 -6.28 -4.31 10.97
N HIS A 40 -7.12 -5.24 10.57
CA HIS A 40 -6.84 -6.20 9.49
C HIS A 40 -7.66 -5.93 8.22
N ALA A 41 -8.33 -4.77 8.13
CA ALA A 41 -9.20 -4.39 7.02
C ALA A 41 -10.41 -5.31 6.79
N LEU A 42 -10.70 -6.25 7.70
CA LEU A 42 -11.81 -7.21 7.64
C LEU A 42 -13.18 -6.59 7.97
N GLY A 43 -13.23 -5.28 8.24
CA GLY A 43 -14.42 -4.55 8.60
C GLY A 43 -14.58 -4.34 10.10
N GLY A 44 -15.75 -3.82 10.46
CA GLY A 44 -16.15 -3.44 11.81
C GLY A 44 -17.39 -2.57 11.72
N ASN A 45 -17.20 -1.26 11.91
CA ASN A 45 -18.25 -0.27 11.61
C ASN A 45 -18.37 -0.02 10.10
N GLY A 46 -17.25 -0.12 9.38
CA GLY A 46 -17.20 -0.16 7.91
C GLY A 46 -17.09 -1.59 7.38
N PRO A 47 -17.28 -1.81 6.07
CA PRO A 47 -17.17 -3.12 5.44
C PRO A 47 -15.71 -3.64 5.41
N ASP A 48 -15.56 -4.92 5.09
CA ASP A 48 -14.29 -5.49 4.64
C ASP A 48 -13.82 -4.76 3.37
N ILE A 49 -12.56 -4.33 3.38
CA ILE A 49 -11.93 -3.62 2.26
C ILE A 49 -10.62 -4.27 1.81
N GLN A 50 -10.33 -5.51 2.23
CA GLN A 50 -9.21 -6.26 1.67
C GLN A 50 -9.35 -6.40 0.14
N GLY A 51 -8.22 -6.32 -0.56
CA GLY A 51 -8.18 -6.39 -2.02
C GLY A 51 -8.64 -5.12 -2.75
N SER A 52 -8.95 -4.04 -2.04
CA SER A 52 -9.35 -2.76 -2.66
C SER A 52 -8.23 -2.18 -3.52
N THR A 53 -8.58 -1.75 -4.74
CA THR A 53 -7.61 -1.19 -5.70
C THR A 53 -7.33 0.29 -5.45
N LEU A 54 -6.35 0.86 -6.17
CA LEU A 54 -6.13 2.32 -6.14
C LEU A 54 -7.38 3.11 -6.53
N ARG A 55 -8.17 2.58 -7.47
CA ARG A 55 -9.42 3.22 -7.89
C ARG A 55 -10.43 3.23 -6.75
N ASP A 56 -10.59 2.09 -6.07
CA ASP A 56 -11.47 1.98 -4.90
C ASP A 56 -11.07 2.99 -3.82
N VAL A 57 -9.78 3.01 -3.43
CA VAL A 57 -9.25 3.95 -2.42
C VAL A 57 -9.49 5.40 -2.84
N THR A 58 -9.20 5.75 -4.10
CA THR A 58 -9.34 7.12 -4.60
C THR A 58 -10.78 7.61 -4.58
N VAL A 59 -11.74 6.73 -4.89
CA VAL A 59 -13.16 7.08 -4.85
C VAL A 59 -13.63 7.22 -3.40
N ALA A 60 -13.31 6.24 -2.56
CA ALA A 60 -13.77 6.18 -1.18
C ALA A 60 -13.25 7.35 -0.32
N THR A 61 -11.96 7.72 -0.47
CA THR A 61 -11.35 8.80 0.33
C THR A 61 -11.88 10.19 0.01
N ARG A 62 -12.64 10.36 -1.08
CA ARG A 62 -13.37 11.61 -1.38
C ARG A 62 -14.66 11.78 -0.56
N GLY A 63 -14.95 10.80 0.30
CA GLY A 63 -16.19 10.72 1.06
C GLY A 63 -17.29 10.02 0.28
N MET A 64 -17.96 9.07 0.94
CA MET A 64 -19.12 8.37 0.40
C MET A 64 -20.00 7.83 1.53
N ASP A 65 -21.31 8.03 1.44
CA ASP A 65 -22.29 7.63 2.45
C ASP A 65 -21.93 8.13 3.87
N GLN A 66 -21.45 7.23 4.73
CA GLN A 66 -20.97 7.52 6.08
C GLN A 66 -19.45 7.59 6.21
N MET A 67 -18.72 7.21 5.15
CA MET A 67 -17.26 7.36 5.11
C MET A 67 -16.93 8.86 4.92
N PRO A 68 -16.22 9.48 5.86
CA PRO A 68 -15.83 10.89 5.73
C PRO A 68 -14.81 11.07 4.61
N GLU A 69 -14.67 12.30 4.13
CA GLU A 69 -13.54 12.68 3.29
C GLU A 69 -12.24 12.56 4.11
N ILE A 70 -11.20 12.02 3.49
CA ILE A 70 -9.87 11.88 4.07
C ILE A 70 -8.88 12.54 3.12
N ASP A 71 -8.24 13.62 3.57
CA ASP A 71 -7.22 14.31 2.80
C ASP A 71 -5.95 13.47 2.76
N LEU A 72 -5.64 12.95 1.57
CA LEU A 72 -4.48 12.12 1.30
C LEU A 72 -3.81 12.59 0.00
N SER A 73 -2.49 12.58 -0.01
CA SER A 73 -1.71 12.73 -1.23
C SER A 73 -1.88 11.53 -2.15
N GLU A 74 -1.52 11.71 -3.42
CA GLU A 74 -1.54 10.62 -4.40
C GLU A 74 -0.55 9.49 -4.08
N ALA A 75 0.52 9.79 -3.35
CA ALA A 75 1.48 8.78 -2.91
C ALA A 75 0.90 7.94 -1.77
N GLU A 76 0.22 8.56 -0.81
CA GLU A 76 -0.44 7.87 0.32
C GLU A 76 -1.57 6.97 -0.15
N ARG A 77 -2.45 7.46 -1.05
CA ARG A 77 -3.50 6.62 -1.65
C ARG A 77 -2.93 5.38 -2.33
N ARG A 78 -1.84 5.53 -3.09
CA ARG A 78 -1.13 4.41 -3.73
C ARG A 78 -0.54 3.45 -2.71
N ALA A 79 0.08 3.96 -1.65
CA ALA A 79 0.66 3.12 -0.61
C ALA A 79 -0.43 2.30 0.12
N ILE A 80 -1.54 2.93 0.50
CA ILE A 80 -2.70 2.26 1.12
C ILE A 80 -3.27 1.20 0.19
N ALA A 81 -3.48 1.52 -1.10
CA ALA A 81 -4.00 0.57 -2.06
C ALA A 81 -3.09 -0.65 -2.22
N VAL A 82 -1.77 -0.46 -2.31
CA VAL A 82 -0.81 -1.57 -2.35
C VAL A 82 -0.92 -2.45 -1.11
N TYR A 83 -1.06 -1.84 0.07
CA TYR A 83 -1.25 -2.59 1.31
C TYR A 83 -2.56 -3.38 1.30
N LEU A 84 -3.70 -2.76 0.99
CA LEU A 84 -5.01 -3.43 0.95
C LEU A 84 -5.05 -4.56 -0.09
N MET A 85 -4.45 -4.36 -1.26
CA MET A 85 -4.31 -5.40 -2.27
C MET A 85 -3.46 -6.58 -1.79
N SER A 86 -2.43 -6.34 -0.97
CA SER A 86 -1.59 -7.39 -0.41
C SER A 86 -2.31 -8.26 0.63
N LEU A 87 -3.35 -7.74 1.29
CA LEU A 87 -4.16 -8.49 2.26
C LEU A 87 -5.10 -9.51 1.58
N SER A 88 -5.51 -9.26 0.33
CA SER A 88 -6.28 -10.22 -0.48
C SER A 88 -5.93 -10.12 -1.97
N PRO A 89 -4.80 -10.71 -2.40
CA PRO A 89 -4.29 -10.58 -3.76
C PRO A 89 -5.24 -11.13 -4.83
N GLU A 90 -5.99 -12.19 -4.53
CA GLU A 90 -6.92 -12.82 -5.46
C GLU A 90 -8.09 -11.89 -5.80
N ILE A 91 -8.64 -11.23 -4.78
CA ILE A 91 -9.73 -10.25 -4.92
C ILE A 91 -9.24 -9.02 -5.68
N ALA A 92 -8.06 -8.50 -5.32
CA ALA A 92 -7.42 -7.40 -6.02
C ALA A 92 -7.21 -7.73 -7.51
N ALA A 93 -6.68 -8.91 -7.82
CA ALA A 93 -6.46 -9.34 -9.19
C ALA A 93 -7.78 -9.43 -9.99
N GLN A 94 -8.86 -9.90 -9.37
CA GLN A 94 -10.18 -9.93 -10.01
C GLN A 94 -10.72 -8.52 -10.32
N LYS A 95 -10.63 -7.60 -9.35
CA LYS A 95 -11.05 -6.20 -9.53
C LYS A 95 -10.27 -5.52 -10.65
N LEU A 96 -8.93 -5.64 -10.64
CA LEU A 96 -8.07 -5.08 -11.68
C LEU A 96 -8.39 -5.63 -13.08
N ARG A 97 -8.68 -6.94 -13.19
CA ARG A 97 -9.10 -7.53 -14.47
C ARG A 97 -10.38 -6.88 -14.98
N PHE A 98 -11.36 -6.66 -14.12
CA PHE A 98 -12.63 -6.03 -14.48
C PHE A 98 -12.44 -4.54 -14.86
N GLU A 99 -11.67 -3.79 -14.08
CA GLU A 99 -11.33 -2.39 -14.39
C GLU A 99 -10.65 -2.24 -15.76
N SER A 100 -9.72 -3.15 -16.08
CA SER A 100 -9.02 -3.15 -17.38
C SER A 100 -9.91 -3.47 -18.58
N GLN A 101 -11.07 -4.11 -18.35
CA GLN A 101 -12.06 -4.38 -19.39
C GLN A 101 -12.98 -3.17 -19.64
N ILE A 102 -13.22 -2.35 -18.61
CA ILE A 102 -14.06 -1.15 -18.71
C ILE A 102 -13.29 0.03 -19.33
N ALA A 103 -11.98 0.10 -19.12
CA ALA A 103 -11.14 1.18 -19.63
C ALA A 103 -10.79 1.04 -21.14
N ARG A 104 -11.36 0.06 -21.85
CA ARG A 104 -11.21 -0.16 -23.29
C ARG A 104 -12.44 0.34 -24.04
#